data_AF-A0AAN6QFJ3-F1
#
_entry.id   AF-A0AAN6QFJ3-F1
#
_cell.length_a   1.000
_cell.length_b   1.000
_cell.length_c   1.000
_cell.angle_alpha   90.00
_cell.angle_beta   90.00
_cell.angle_gamma   90.00
#
_symmetry.space_group_name_H-M   'P 1'
#
loop_
_entity.id
_entity.type
_entity.pdbx_description
1 polymer ?
#
loop_
_entity_poly.entity_id
_entity_poly.type
_entity_poly.pdbx_seq_one_letter_code
_entity_poly.pdbx_strand_id
1 'polypeptide(L)'
;MVTIPSDSKLPYESLKRLVFSCWETDTTLDRVAPILKLASNLKILHCHSYTQTSDLFSAYLGRETPAAPPPLWHLTELVLVDSHMAASSLRNLLNAVGPNLSKVRIRRCADPHTVFSPDEVVKVGDVVTVLRPWSHVLRELRFSVFCENGDEYAVVLSTTLRNVSSLRDFSALEVLVTRAEYFGFYGREVRDEEDALVSSLPPSLRYLRLYANANSLNFLPSALWDLSEASKRGQFKHLDPIEIGYVGVDELADEPGSEAEIFYDLNGVWWGLDSWTFSVNRYSFWEDWHYSIFM
;
A
#
# COMPACT_ATOMS: atom_id res chain seq x y z
N MET A 1 -8.17 16.73 23.70
CA MET A 1 -9.48 17.33 23.31
C MET A 1 -9.17 18.44 22.32
N VAL A 2 -9.44 18.24 21.02
CA VAL A 2 -9.22 19.30 20.01
C VAL A 2 -10.38 20.28 20.13
N THR A 3 -10.15 21.40 20.81
CA THR A 3 -11.11 22.50 20.88
C THR A 3 -11.10 23.22 19.55
N ILE A 4 -12.10 22.96 18.71
CA ILE A 4 -12.34 23.76 17.50
C ILE A 4 -12.78 25.15 17.98
N PRO A 5 -12.09 26.24 17.61
CA PRO A 5 -12.53 27.58 17.97
C PRO A 5 -13.89 27.85 17.33
N SER A 6 -14.89 28.10 18.16
CA SER A 6 -16.28 28.38 17.75
C SER A 6 -16.45 29.60 16.84
N ASP A 7 -15.39 30.43 16.70
CA ASP A 7 -15.37 31.63 15.86
C ASP A 7 -14.54 31.49 14.57
N SER A 8 -14.01 30.29 14.29
CA SER A 8 -13.29 30.08 13.03
C SER A 8 -14.28 29.94 11.87
N LYS A 9 -14.48 31.05 11.14
CA LYS A 9 -15.09 31.09 9.79
C LYS A 9 -14.24 30.35 8.75
N LEU A 10 -13.67 29.19 9.09
CA LEU A 10 -13.02 28.34 8.12
C LEU A 10 -14.14 27.70 7.29
N PRO A 11 -14.19 27.92 5.97
CA PRO A 11 -15.17 27.27 5.12
C PRO A 11 -14.76 25.81 4.96
N TYR A 12 -15.02 24.98 5.98
CA TYR A 12 -14.70 23.55 6.00
C TYR A 12 -15.30 22.83 4.78
N GLU A 13 -16.45 23.28 4.30
CA GLU A 13 -17.09 22.81 3.07
C GLU A 13 -16.21 22.98 1.82
N SER A 14 -15.29 23.93 1.79
CA SER A 14 -14.37 24.14 0.66
C SER A 14 -13.10 23.28 0.73
N LEU A 15 -12.86 22.60 1.85
CA LEU A 15 -11.64 21.81 2.06
C LEU A 15 -11.66 20.56 1.18
N LYS A 16 -10.64 20.44 0.34
CA LYS A 16 -10.43 19.28 -0.53
C LYS A 16 -9.41 18.29 0.03
N ARG A 17 -8.56 18.73 0.96
CA ARG A 17 -7.49 17.93 1.56
C ARG A 17 -7.44 18.18 3.05
N LEU A 18 -7.32 17.10 3.82
CA LEU A 18 -7.09 17.12 5.25
C LEU A 18 -5.95 16.18 5.61
N VAL A 19 -5.12 16.63 6.54
CA VAL A 19 -4.02 15.86 7.10
C VAL A 19 -4.18 15.89 8.60
N PHE A 20 -4.27 14.72 9.21
CA PHE A 20 -4.28 14.56 10.65
C PHE A 20 -3.02 13.82 11.05
N SER A 21 -2.32 14.35 12.04
CA SER A 21 -1.19 13.69 12.69
C SER A 21 -1.43 13.70 14.18
N CYS A 22 -1.17 12.56 14.82
CA CYS A 22 -1.19 12.45 16.28
C CYS A 22 0.07 11.74 16.74
N TRP A 23 0.59 12.13 17.90
CA TRP A 23 1.84 11.56 18.43
C TRP A 23 1.54 10.65 19.63
N GLU A 24 0.28 10.59 20.07
CA GLU A 24 -0.18 9.74 21.15
C GLU A 24 -0.32 8.29 20.65
N THR A 25 0.21 7.34 21.43
CA THR A 25 -0.12 5.93 21.30
C THR A 25 -1.60 5.73 21.68
N ASP A 26 -2.33 4.87 20.95
CA ASP A 26 -3.78 4.61 21.13
C ASP A 26 -4.74 5.72 20.67
N THR A 27 -4.46 6.32 19.52
CA THR A 27 -5.33 7.35 18.96
C THR A 27 -6.41 6.77 18.05
N THR A 28 -7.66 7.07 18.41
CA THR A 28 -8.84 6.76 17.61
C THR A 28 -9.13 7.89 16.62
N LEU A 29 -9.33 7.55 15.35
CA LEU A 29 -9.68 8.50 14.30
C LEU A 29 -11.05 9.16 14.56
N ASP A 30 -11.90 8.52 15.36
CA ASP A 30 -13.18 9.05 15.83
C ASP A 30 -13.06 10.46 16.45
N ARG A 31 -11.93 10.77 17.09
CA ARG A 31 -11.68 12.09 17.69
C ARG A 31 -11.72 13.23 16.67
N VAL A 32 -11.43 12.96 15.39
CA VAL A 32 -11.45 13.96 14.31
C VAL A 32 -12.75 13.94 13.49
N ALA A 33 -13.71 13.07 13.82
CA ALA A 33 -14.99 12.97 13.15
C ALA A 33 -15.76 14.31 13.08
N PRO A 34 -15.77 15.19 14.12
CA PRO A 34 -16.42 16.49 14.03
C PRO A 34 -15.87 17.38 12.90
N ILE A 35 -14.56 17.32 12.65
CA ILE A 35 -13.91 18.09 11.58
C ILE A 35 -14.24 17.48 10.22
N LEU A 36 -14.13 16.16 10.09
CA LEU A 36 -14.44 15.43 8.86
C LEU A 36 -15.91 15.60 8.44
N LYS A 37 -16.84 15.65 9.40
CA LYS A 37 -18.26 15.89 9.16
C LYS A 37 -18.52 17.25 8.49
N LEU A 38 -17.72 18.26 8.80
CA LEU A 38 -17.84 19.60 8.21
C LEU A 38 -17.14 19.71 6.83
N ALA A 39 -16.27 18.76 6.49
CA ALA A 39 -15.50 18.73 5.24
C ALA A 39 -16.20 17.89 4.16
N SER A 40 -17.42 18.26 3.78
CA SER A 40 -18.26 17.49 2.85
C SER A 40 -17.65 17.29 1.45
N ASN A 41 -16.79 18.20 0.97
CA ASN A 41 -16.13 18.11 -0.34
C ASN A 41 -14.70 17.53 -0.27
N LEU A 42 -14.36 16.84 0.82
CA LEU A 42 -13.04 16.25 1.01
C LEU A 42 -12.75 15.21 -0.08
N LYS A 43 -11.60 15.38 -0.76
CA LYS A 43 -11.09 14.47 -1.79
C LYS A 43 -9.90 13.65 -1.32
N ILE A 44 -9.08 14.21 -0.42
CA ILE A 44 -7.82 13.62 0.00
C ILE A 44 -7.74 13.63 1.53
N LEU A 45 -7.55 12.45 2.12
CA LEU A 45 -7.43 12.28 3.58
C LEU A 45 -6.10 11.60 3.91
N HIS A 46 -5.27 12.28 4.69
CA HIS A 46 -4.04 11.72 5.26
C HIS A 46 -4.21 11.55 6.76
N CYS A 47 -3.92 10.36 7.27
CA CYS A 47 -3.93 10.04 8.68
C CYS A 47 -2.56 9.49 9.06
N HIS A 48 -1.88 10.17 9.99
CA HIS A 48 -0.57 9.79 10.49
C HIS A 48 -0.71 9.31 11.93
N SER A 49 -0.19 8.11 12.19
CA SER A 49 -0.08 7.49 13.52
C SER A 49 -1.42 7.18 14.21
N TYR A 50 -2.51 7.08 13.44
CA TYR A 50 -3.80 6.60 13.95
C TYR A 50 -3.83 5.09 14.02
N THR A 51 -4.28 4.54 15.15
CA THR A 51 -4.25 3.10 15.40
C THR A 51 -5.63 2.45 15.36
N GLN A 52 -6.71 3.21 15.53
CA GLN A 52 -8.06 2.64 15.63
C GLN A 52 -9.14 3.50 14.98
N THR A 53 -10.19 2.82 14.48
CA THR A 53 -11.45 3.43 14.06
C THR A 53 -12.58 2.56 14.55
N SER A 54 -13.51 3.12 15.33
CA SER A 54 -14.65 2.34 15.84
C SER A 54 -15.67 2.05 14.76
N ASP A 55 -16.52 1.06 15.00
CA ASP A 55 -17.68 0.75 14.17
C ASP A 55 -18.69 1.90 14.10
N LEU A 56 -18.68 2.80 15.09
CA LEU A 56 -19.50 4.00 15.15
C LEU A 56 -18.95 5.18 14.34
N PHE A 57 -17.76 5.08 13.75
CA PHE A 57 -17.11 6.18 13.03
C PHE A 57 -18.00 6.80 11.95
N SER A 58 -18.67 5.97 11.13
CA SER A 58 -19.61 6.46 10.12
C SER A 58 -20.78 7.24 10.73
N ALA A 59 -21.27 6.82 11.90
CA ALA A 59 -22.34 7.51 12.61
C ALA A 59 -21.87 8.85 13.18
N TYR A 60 -20.64 8.94 13.68
CA TYR A 60 -20.04 10.21 14.10
C TYR A 60 -19.89 11.22 12.97
N LEU A 61 -19.71 10.74 11.73
CA LEU A 61 -19.72 11.56 10.53
C LEU A 61 -21.13 11.94 10.04
N GLY A 62 -22.18 11.48 10.70
CA GLY A 62 -23.58 11.81 10.39
C GLY A 62 -24.30 10.79 9.52
N ARG A 63 -23.77 9.58 9.34
CA ARG A 63 -24.49 8.49 8.65
C ARG A 63 -25.48 7.83 9.61
N GLU A 64 -26.78 8.05 9.38
CA GLU A 64 -27.85 7.52 10.24
C GLU A 64 -28.09 6.02 10.05
N THR A 65 -27.93 5.52 8.81
CA THR A 65 -28.17 4.11 8.48
C THR A 65 -27.16 3.59 7.44
N PRO A 66 -26.91 2.27 7.38
CA PRO A 66 -26.09 1.68 6.32
C PRO A 66 -26.63 1.89 4.91
N ALA A 67 -27.92 2.19 4.75
CA ALA A 67 -28.51 2.49 3.43
C ALA A 67 -28.23 3.94 2.99
N ALA A 68 -27.96 4.86 3.93
CA ALA A 68 -27.58 6.22 3.62
C ALA A 68 -26.21 6.28 2.91
N PRO A 69 -25.98 7.26 2.03
CA PRO A 69 -24.71 7.40 1.33
C PRO A 69 -23.55 7.55 2.34
N PRO A 70 -22.37 6.96 2.07
CA PRO A 70 -21.18 7.18 2.86
C PRO A 70 -20.86 8.68 3.00
N PRO A 71 -20.52 9.15 4.21
CA PRO A 71 -20.31 10.57 4.49
C PRO A 71 -19.09 11.16 3.76
N LEU A 72 -18.07 10.35 3.47
CA LEU A 72 -16.89 10.76 2.70
C LEU A 72 -17.08 10.41 1.22
N TRP A 73 -18.20 10.85 0.62
CA TRP A 73 -18.62 10.45 -0.74
C TRP A 73 -17.65 10.88 -1.85
N HIS A 74 -16.99 12.03 -1.65
CA HIS A 74 -16.08 12.64 -2.62
C HIS A 74 -14.61 12.22 -2.44
N LEU A 75 -14.31 11.38 -1.46
CA LEU A 75 -12.95 10.95 -1.18
C LEU A 75 -12.41 10.11 -2.35
N THR A 76 -11.30 10.55 -2.92
CA THR A 76 -10.59 9.87 -4.01
C THR A 76 -9.26 9.27 -3.58
N GLU A 77 -8.66 9.81 -2.50
CA GLU A 77 -7.35 9.38 -2.01
C GLU A 77 -7.35 9.24 -0.48
N LEU A 78 -6.89 8.07 -0.03
CA LEU A 78 -6.67 7.76 1.38
C LEU A 78 -5.20 7.41 1.61
N VAL A 79 -4.56 8.13 2.53
CA VAL A 79 -3.16 7.90 2.92
C VAL A 79 -3.13 7.62 4.42
N LEU A 80 -2.66 6.43 4.79
CA LEU A 80 -2.42 6.01 6.16
C LEU A 80 -0.91 5.86 6.34
N VAL A 81 -0.33 6.63 7.25
CA VAL A 81 1.11 6.67 7.51
C VAL A 81 1.35 6.31 8.95
N ASP A 82 2.26 5.38 9.22
CA ASP A 82 2.59 4.89 10.56
C ASP A 82 1.34 4.45 11.35
N SER A 83 0.33 3.97 10.63
CA SER A 83 -0.94 3.53 11.18
C SER A 83 -0.89 2.04 11.52
N HIS A 84 -1.13 1.72 12.79
CA HIS A 84 -1.16 0.35 13.31
C HIS A 84 -2.59 -0.20 13.40
N MET A 85 -3.40 0.05 12.38
CA MET A 85 -4.80 -0.34 12.39
C MET A 85 -4.97 -1.84 12.15
N ALA A 86 -5.82 -2.47 12.97
CA ALA A 86 -6.33 -3.80 12.68
C ALA A 86 -7.24 -3.79 11.43
N ALA A 87 -7.43 -4.95 10.79
CA ALA A 87 -8.30 -5.09 9.63
C ALA A 87 -9.75 -4.61 9.89
N SER A 88 -10.26 -4.81 11.10
CA SER A 88 -11.58 -4.32 11.54
C SER A 88 -11.64 -2.79 11.56
N SER A 89 -10.60 -2.13 12.08
CA SER A 89 -10.52 -0.66 12.10
C SER A 89 -10.41 -0.08 10.69
N LEU A 90 -9.63 -0.69 9.81
CA LEU A 90 -9.57 -0.29 8.39
C LEU A 90 -10.94 -0.43 7.71
N ARG A 91 -11.66 -1.54 7.98
CA ARG A 91 -13.02 -1.75 7.46
C ARG A 91 -13.98 -0.68 7.98
N ASN A 92 -13.91 -0.33 9.26
CA ASN A 92 -14.76 0.70 9.85
C ASN A 92 -14.51 2.09 9.23
N LEU A 93 -13.25 2.43 8.94
CA LEU A 93 -12.90 3.64 8.21
C LEU A 93 -13.48 3.60 6.78
N LEU A 94 -13.26 2.51 6.05
CA LEU A 94 -13.70 2.39 4.66
C LEU A 94 -15.22 2.32 4.53
N ASN A 95 -15.95 1.89 5.57
CA ASN A 95 -17.41 2.00 5.61
C ASN A 95 -17.90 3.46 5.49
N ALA A 96 -17.08 4.45 5.84
CA ALA A 96 -17.41 5.86 5.69
C ALA A 96 -17.08 6.44 4.31
N VAL A 97 -16.37 5.68 3.45
CA VAL A 97 -15.83 6.15 2.17
C VAL A 97 -16.79 5.85 1.02
N GLY A 98 -16.96 6.83 0.12
CA GLY A 98 -17.80 6.70 -1.06
C GLY A 98 -17.16 5.87 -2.18
N PRO A 99 -17.88 5.68 -3.31
CA PRO A 99 -17.46 4.82 -4.41
C PRO A 99 -16.30 5.38 -5.25
N ASN A 100 -15.78 6.58 -4.97
CA ASN A 100 -14.81 7.26 -5.83
C ASN A 100 -13.34 7.06 -5.40
N LEU A 101 -13.08 6.19 -4.43
CA LEU A 101 -11.73 5.93 -3.93
C LEU A 101 -10.87 5.29 -5.03
N SER A 102 -9.92 6.07 -5.54
CA SER A 102 -9.05 5.67 -6.66
C SER A 102 -7.60 5.46 -6.24
N LYS A 103 -7.19 5.98 -5.07
CA LYS A 103 -5.83 5.84 -4.54
C LYS A 103 -5.85 5.47 -3.08
N VAL A 104 -5.09 4.44 -2.71
CA VAL A 104 -4.88 4.04 -1.33
C VAL A 104 -3.39 3.83 -1.09
N ARG A 105 -2.88 4.49 -0.05
CA ARG A 105 -1.51 4.36 0.40
C ARG A 105 -1.52 4.00 1.87
N ILE A 106 -0.87 2.90 2.22
CA ILE A 106 -0.72 2.45 3.60
C ILE A 106 0.77 2.19 3.81
N ARG A 107 1.37 3.03 4.65
CA ARG A 107 2.74 2.86 5.15
C ARG A 107 2.66 2.59 6.64
N ARG A 108 3.36 1.57 7.09
CA ARG A 108 3.52 1.26 8.50
C ARG A 108 5.01 1.27 8.85
N CYS A 109 5.41 2.07 9.81
CA CYS A 109 6.66 1.88 10.53
C CYS A 109 6.38 1.01 11.75
N ALA A 110 6.91 -0.21 11.80
CA ALA A 110 6.93 -1.00 13.01
C ALA A 110 8.03 -0.44 13.92
N ASP A 111 7.63 0.29 14.95
CA ASP A 111 8.52 0.63 16.07
C ASP A 111 9.10 -0.69 16.62
N PRO A 112 10.43 -0.86 16.64
CA PRO A 112 11.09 -2.07 17.15
C PRO A 112 10.78 -2.35 18.63
N HIS A 113 10.29 -1.36 19.37
CA HIS A 113 9.91 -1.50 20.77
C HIS A 113 8.45 -1.87 20.98
N THR A 114 7.62 -1.83 19.93
CA THR A 114 6.20 -2.14 20.03
C THR A 114 5.91 -3.54 19.50
N VAL A 115 5.81 -4.50 20.42
CA VAL A 115 5.41 -5.88 20.10
C VAL A 115 3.91 -5.91 19.87
N PHE A 116 3.50 -5.80 18.61
CA PHE A 116 2.10 -6.05 18.23
C PHE A 116 1.87 -7.55 18.07
N SER A 117 0.73 -8.04 18.56
CA SER A 117 0.31 -9.39 18.24
C SER A 117 0.17 -9.54 16.71
N PRO A 118 0.60 -10.66 16.10
CA PRO A 118 0.42 -10.93 14.67
C PRO A 118 -1.04 -10.85 14.19
N ASP A 119 -2.00 -10.93 15.11
CA ASP A 119 -3.45 -10.86 14.86
C ASP A 119 -4.02 -9.44 15.00
N GLU A 120 -3.24 -8.49 15.51
CA GLU A 120 -3.68 -7.11 15.80
C GLU A 120 -3.41 -6.14 14.67
N VAL A 121 -2.71 -6.56 13.62
CA VAL A 121 -2.32 -5.65 12.53
C VAL A 121 -2.80 -6.13 11.17
N VAL A 122 -3.26 -5.17 10.37
CA VAL A 122 -3.71 -5.42 9.00
C VAL A 122 -2.59 -6.02 8.15
N LYS A 123 -2.89 -7.16 7.51
CA LYS A 123 -2.01 -7.82 6.54
C LYS A 123 -2.39 -7.38 5.13
N VAL A 124 -1.50 -7.55 4.16
CA VAL A 124 -1.79 -7.22 2.75
C VAL A 124 -3.08 -7.91 2.26
N GLY A 125 -3.29 -9.18 2.62
CA GLY A 125 -4.51 -9.92 2.25
C GLY A 125 -5.78 -9.33 2.86
N ASP A 126 -5.70 -8.74 4.05
CA ASP A 126 -6.81 -8.02 4.66
C ASP A 126 -7.09 -6.72 3.91
N VAL A 127 -6.04 -5.98 3.52
CA VAL A 127 -6.18 -4.76 2.70
C VAL A 127 -6.89 -5.07 1.39
N VAL A 128 -6.45 -6.10 0.66
CA VAL A 128 -7.09 -6.55 -0.59
C VAL A 128 -8.55 -6.93 -0.36
N THR A 129 -8.84 -7.66 0.72
CA THR A 129 -10.20 -8.07 1.06
C THR A 129 -11.11 -6.87 1.35
N VAL A 130 -10.63 -5.90 2.14
CA VAL A 130 -11.42 -4.74 2.53
C VAL A 130 -11.58 -3.75 1.36
N LEU A 131 -10.61 -3.65 0.46
CA LEU A 131 -10.66 -2.77 -0.72
C LEU A 131 -11.46 -3.35 -1.89
N ARG A 132 -11.90 -4.62 -1.84
CA ARG A 132 -12.68 -5.27 -2.90
C ARG A 132 -13.88 -4.45 -3.43
N PRO A 133 -14.64 -3.69 -2.63
CA PRO A 133 -15.73 -2.86 -3.15
C PRO A 133 -15.30 -1.83 -4.19
N TRP A 134 -14.03 -1.42 -4.18
CA TRP A 134 -13.44 -0.44 -5.11
C TRP A 134 -12.61 -1.09 -6.22
N SER A 135 -12.68 -2.41 -6.42
CA SER A 135 -11.87 -3.14 -7.41
C SER A 135 -11.96 -2.59 -8.85
N HIS A 136 -13.08 -1.95 -9.18
CA HIS A 136 -13.39 -1.39 -10.50
C HIS A 136 -13.03 0.11 -10.65
N VAL A 137 -12.56 0.78 -9.59
CA VAL A 137 -12.19 2.21 -9.59
C VAL A 137 -10.82 2.50 -8.98
N LEU A 138 -10.31 1.60 -8.14
CA LEU A 138 -9.01 1.74 -7.49
C LEU A 138 -7.91 1.60 -8.54
N ARG A 139 -7.19 2.70 -8.78
CA ARG A 139 -6.10 2.80 -9.76
C ARG A 139 -4.73 2.62 -9.14
N GLU A 140 -4.57 3.00 -7.89
CA GLU A 140 -3.29 2.96 -7.19
C GLU A 140 -3.44 2.33 -5.81
N LEU A 141 -2.65 1.29 -5.56
CA LEU A 141 -2.48 0.68 -4.25
C LEU A 141 -0.99 0.68 -3.88
N ARG A 142 -0.66 1.38 -2.80
CA ARG A 142 0.66 1.26 -2.16
C ARG A 142 0.48 0.68 -0.77
N PHE A 143 1.11 -0.46 -0.50
CA PHE A 143 1.07 -1.10 0.82
C PHE A 143 2.48 -1.50 1.24
N SER A 144 2.94 -0.93 2.34
CA SER A 144 4.35 -0.97 2.72
C SER A 144 4.44 -1.10 4.24
N VAL A 145 5.21 -2.08 4.72
CA VAL A 145 5.39 -2.38 6.15
C VAL A 145 6.89 -2.45 6.39
N PHE A 146 7.39 -1.38 6.98
CA PHE A 146 8.77 -1.21 7.38
C PHE A 146 8.96 -1.75 8.80
N CYS A 147 10.02 -2.52 9.02
CA CYS A 147 10.48 -2.91 10.35
C CYS A 147 11.96 -2.51 10.44
N GLU A 148 12.32 -1.68 11.43
CA GLU A 148 13.72 -1.22 11.59
C GLU A 148 14.69 -2.38 11.85
N ASN A 149 14.22 -3.47 12.46
CA ASN A 149 15.03 -4.64 12.79
C ASN A 149 14.81 -5.83 11.84
N GLY A 150 14.94 -5.59 10.53
CA GLY A 150 15.38 -6.51 9.46
C GLY A 150 14.79 -7.93 9.30
N ASP A 151 14.58 -8.69 10.37
CA ASP A 151 14.53 -10.15 10.32
C ASP A 151 13.31 -10.79 11.02
N GLU A 152 12.57 -10.11 11.90
CA GLU A 152 11.64 -10.84 12.80
C GLU A 152 10.21 -11.11 12.31
N TYR A 153 9.79 -10.61 11.14
CA TYR A 153 8.41 -10.86 10.63
C TYR A 153 8.31 -11.82 9.44
N ALA A 154 9.36 -12.61 9.16
CA ALA A 154 9.33 -13.65 8.12
C ALA A 154 8.32 -14.79 8.38
N VAL A 155 7.62 -14.81 9.53
CA VAL A 155 6.84 -15.98 9.99
C VAL A 155 5.33 -15.90 9.70
N VAL A 156 4.79 -14.77 9.19
CA VAL A 156 3.32 -14.63 8.97
C VAL A 156 2.91 -14.88 7.50
N LEU A 157 3.64 -15.72 6.77
CA LEU A 157 3.47 -15.85 5.32
C LEU A 157 2.42 -16.89 4.87
N SER A 158 2.08 -17.90 5.68
CA SER A 158 1.29 -19.05 5.17
C SER A 158 -0.22 -18.78 4.99
N THR A 159 -0.83 -17.88 5.77
CA THR A 159 -2.26 -17.52 5.62
C THR A 159 -2.49 -16.31 4.72
N THR A 160 -1.42 -15.60 4.36
CA THR A 160 -1.47 -14.31 3.65
C THR A 160 -1.63 -14.48 2.13
N LEU A 161 -1.10 -15.58 1.57
CA LEU A 161 -1.07 -15.81 0.11
C LEU A 161 -2.45 -15.97 -0.53
N ARG A 162 -3.40 -16.65 0.14
CA ARG A 162 -4.72 -16.95 -0.42
C ARG A 162 -5.55 -15.72 -0.77
N ASN A 163 -5.33 -14.59 -0.09
CA ASN A 163 -6.09 -13.37 -0.31
C ASN A 163 -5.38 -12.39 -1.25
N VAL A 164 -4.06 -12.56 -1.48
CA VAL A 164 -3.30 -11.72 -2.42
C VAL A 164 -3.68 -12.05 -3.86
N SER A 165 -4.04 -13.30 -4.16
CA SER A 165 -4.54 -13.69 -5.50
C SER A 165 -5.81 -12.96 -5.92
N SER A 166 -6.62 -12.46 -4.96
CA SER A 166 -7.78 -11.61 -5.25
C SER A 166 -7.40 -10.23 -5.82
N LEU A 167 -6.13 -9.83 -5.81
CA LEU A 167 -5.67 -8.62 -6.51
C LEU A 167 -5.97 -8.68 -8.01
N ARG A 168 -6.01 -9.88 -8.59
CA ARG A 168 -6.33 -10.08 -10.01
C ARG A 168 -7.70 -9.53 -10.40
N ASP A 169 -8.64 -9.48 -9.46
CA ASP A 169 -9.99 -8.99 -9.67
C ASP A 169 -10.08 -7.45 -9.67
N PHE A 170 -8.98 -6.74 -9.37
CA PHE A 170 -8.92 -5.27 -9.38
C PHE A 170 -8.69 -4.76 -10.80
N SER A 171 -9.75 -4.79 -11.60
CA SER A 171 -9.76 -4.49 -13.03
C SER A 171 -9.34 -3.06 -13.41
N ALA A 172 -9.35 -2.12 -12.45
CA ALA A 172 -8.91 -0.75 -12.66
C ALA A 172 -7.51 -0.45 -12.12
N LEU A 173 -6.86 -1.41 -11.45
CA LEU A 173 -5.57 -1.19 -10.80
C LEU A 173 -4.47 -1.04 -11.84
N GLU A 174 -3.85 0.13 -11.86
CA GLU A 174 -2.78 0.51 -12.79
C GLU A 174 -1.42 0.57 -12.09
N VAL A 175 -1.39 0.89 -10.79
CA VAL A 175 -0.16 1.08 -10.01
C VAL A 175 -0.23 0.21 -8.76
N LEU A 176 0.75 -0.68 -8.61
CA LEU A 176 0.94 -1.48 -7.40
C LEU A 176 2.35 -1.28 -6.85
N VAL A 177 2.43 -0.81 -5.61
CA VAL A 177 3.68 -0.71 -4.84
C VAL A 177 3.54 -1.53 -3.58
N THR A 178 4.36 -2.57 -3.44
CA THR A 178 4.22 -3.48 -2.30
C THR A 178 5.50 -4.25 -2.01
N ARG A 179 5.50 -5.10 -0.99
CA ARG A 179 6.62 -5.99 -0.70
C ARG A 179 6.55 -7.29 -1.50
N ALA A 180 7.69 -7.77 -1.98
CA ALA A 180 7.82 -8.98 -2.78
C ALA A 180 7.38 -10.24 -1.99
N GLU A 181 7.68 -10.26 -0.70
CA GLU A 181 7.40 -11.35 0.24
C GLU A 181 5.92 -11.77 0.24
N TYR A 182 5.02 -10.84 -0.08
CA TYR A 182 3.57 -11.07 -0.08
C TYR A 182 3.08 -12.01 -1.17
N PHE A 183 3.90 -12.28 -2.18
CA PHE A 183 3.57 -13.19 -3.28
C PHE A 183 4.15 -14.60 -3.06
N GLY A 184 4.76 -14.91 -1.92
CA GLY A 184 4.98 -16.30 -1.51
C GLY A 184 6.04 -17.05 -2.32
N PHE A 185 7.14 -16.41 -2.68
CA PHE A 185 8.24 -17.02 -3.43
C PHE A 185 9.08 -18.05 -2.63
N TYR A 186 8.76 -18.25 -1.36
CA TYR A 186 9.49 -19.08 -0.42
C TYR A 186 9.00 -20.53 -0.43
N GLY A 187 9.45 -21.32 -1.41
CA GLY A 187 9.21 -22.76 -1.34
C GLY A 187 9.44 -23.52 -2.63
N ARG A 188 10.50 -24.35 -2.65
CA ARG A 188 10.65 -25.46 -3.60
C ARG A 188 9.65 -26.61 -3.36
N GLU A 189 8.82 -26.52 -2.31
CA GLU A 189 7.96 -27.63 -1.86
C GLU A 189 6.57 -27.64 -2.51
N VAL A 190 6.19 -26.62 -3.29
CA VAL A 190 4.95 -26.66 -4.07
C VAL A 190 5.30 -26.79 -5.55
N ARG A 191 5.50 -28.03 -5.99
CA ARG A 191 5.85 -28.38 -7.38
C ARG A 191 4.72 -28.17 -8.40
N ASP A 192 3.57 -27.63 -7.99
CA ASP A 192 2.35 -27.56 -8.82
C ASP A 192 1.58 -26.23 -8.74
N GLU A 193 2.11 -25.17 -8.11
CA GLU A 193 1.41 -23.88 -8.09
C GLU A 193 1.95 -22.95 -9.19
N GLU A 194 1.03 -22.50 -10.06
CA GLU A 194 1.23 -21.35 -10.96
C GLU A 194 1.99 -20.24 -10.24
N ASP A 195 2.88 -19.55 -10.98
CA ASP A 195 3.61 -18.39 -10.46
C ASP A 195 2.66 -17.45 -9.68
N ALA A 196 2.86 -17.41 -8.36
CA ALA A 196 2.00 -16.71 -7.41
C ALA A 196 1.98 -15.20 -7.68
N LEU A 197 3.03 -14.64 -8.29
CA LEU A 197 3.05 -13.25 -8.75
C LEU A 197 2.12 -13.08 -9.95
N VAL A 198 2.38 -13.79 -11.05
CA VAL A 198 1.57 -13.72 -12.28
C VAL A 198 0.09 -14.01 -12.02
N SER A 199 -0.22 -15.01 -11.19
CA SER A 199 -1.60 -15.37 -10.88
C SER A 199 -2.33 -14.35 -10.00
N SER A 200 -1.61 -13.48 -9.29
CA SER A 200 -2.17 -12.46 -8.42
C SER A 200 -2.28 -11.08 -9.05
N LEU A 201 -1.46 -10.75 -10.04
CA LEU A 201 -1.46 -9.42 -10.63
C LEU A 201 -2.66 -9.21 -11.57
N PRO A 202 -3.34 -8.04 -11.53
CA PRO A 202 -4.39 -7.72 -12.47
C PRO A 202 -3.82 -7.39 -13.86
N PRO A 203 -4.51 -7.74 -14.95
CA PRO A 203 -4.03 -7.49 -16.32
C PRO A 203 -4.01 -6.00 -16.69
N SER A 204 -4.69 -5.14 -15.92
CA SER A 204 -4.71 -3.68 -16.09
C SER A 204 -3.43 -2.99 -15.60
N LEU A 205 -2.56 -3.72 -14.91
CA LEU A 205 -1.39 -3.17 -14.26
C LEU A 205 -0.43 -2.54 -15.28
N ARG A 206 0.03 -1.33 -14.95
CA ARG A 206 0.98 -0.56 -15.75
C ARG A 206 2.29 -0.37 -15.04
N TYR A 207 2.25 -0.17 -13.72
CA TYR A 207 3.42 0.06 -12.91
C TYR A 207 3.43 -0.94 -11.75
N LEU A 208 4.54 -1.64 -11.60
CA LEU A 208 4.78 -2.55 -10.49
C LEU A 208 6.08 -2.17 -9.79
N ARG A 209 6.01 -1.88 -8.49
CA ARG A 209 7.20 -1.77 -7.65
C ARG A 209 7.15 -2.78 -6.51
N LEU A 210 8.21 -3.57 -6.39
CA LEU A 210 8.36 -4.60 -5.37
C LEU A 210 9.55 -4.26 -4.46
N TYR A 211 9.29 -4.10 -3.17
CA TYR A 211 10.35 -4.00 -2.16
C TYR A 211 10.73 -5.41 -1.69
N ALA A 212 12.01 -5.76 -1.80
CA ALA A 212 12.52 -7.06 -1.41
C ALA A 212 13.54 -6.94 -0.27
N ASN A 213 13.45 -7.81 0.74
CA ASN A 213 14.54 -8.03 1.68
C ASN A 213 15.58 -9.04 1.13
N ALA A 214 16.70 -9.20 1.85
CA ALA A 214 17.77 -10.12 1.47
C ALA A 214 17.29 -11.56 1.20
N ASN A 215 16.30 -12.04 1.96
CA ASN A 215 15.75 -13.39 1.79
C ASN A 215 14.92 -13.52 0.49
N SER A 216 14.19 -12.47 0.11
CA SER A 216 13.34 -12.45 -1.09
C SER A 216 14.15 -12.39 -2.37
N LEU A 217 15.31 -11.72 -2.34
CA LEU A 217 16.19 -11.53 -3.50
C LEU A 217 16.66 -12.86 -4.10
N ASN A 218 16.71 -13.95 -3.32
CA ASN A 218 17.10 -15.26 -3.83
C ASN A 218 16.03 -15.93 -4.71
N PHE A 219 14.75 -15.59 -4.53
CA PHE A 219 13.63 -16.23 -5.23
C PHE A 219 12.98 -15.32 -6.26
N LEU A 220 13.13 -14.00 -6.09
CA LEU A 220 12.61 -12.97 -6.99
C LEU A 220 12.99 -13.18 -8.47
N PRO A 221 14.21 -13.63 -8.85
CA PRO A 221 14.55 -13.81 -10.26
C PRO A 221 13.64 -14.81 -11.00
N SER A 222 13.19 -15.88 -10.33
CA SER A 222 12.29 -16.86 -10.95
C SER A 222 10.91 -16.26 -11.20
N ALA A 223 10.37 -15.54 -10.22
CA ALA A 223 9.07 -14.88 -10.36
C ALA A 223 9.08 -13.77 -11.43
N LEU A 224 10.19 -13.02 -11.52
CA LEU A 224 10.36 -12.01 -12.57
C LEU A 224 10.49 -12.64 -13.96
N TRP A 225 11.11 -13.81 -14.06
CA TRP A 225 11.17 -14.58 -15.29
C TRP A 225 9.78 -15.00 -15.76
N ASP A 226 8.98 -15.59 -14.87
CA ASP A 226 7.62 -16.04 -15.16
C ASP A 226 6.70 -14.85 -15.52
N LEU A 227 6.84 -13.70 -14.83
CA LEU A 227 6.16 -12.46 -15.17
C LEU A 227 6.53 -11.93 -16.55
N SER A 228 7.82 -11.98 -16.92
CA SER A 228 8.30 -11.64 -18.27
C SER A 228 7.67 -12.57 -19.32
N GLU A 229 7.65 -13.88 -19.09
CA GLU A 229 7.03 -14.84 -20.01
C GLU A 229 5.51 -14.63 -20.14
N ALA A 230 4.81 -14.33 -19.04
CA ALA A 230 3.39 -13.99 -19.05
C ALA A 230 3.11 -12.69 -19.83
N SER A 231 3.99 -11.69 -19.70
CA SER A 231 3.87 -10.44 -20.42
C SER A 231 4.11 -10.60 -21.93
N LYS A 232 5.13 -11.39 -22.34
CA LYS A 232 5.35 -11.78 -23.75
C LYS A 232 4.14 -12.50 -24.36
N ARG A 233 3.40 -13.27 -23.55
CA ARG A 233 2.12 -13.92 -23.95
C ARG A 233 0.93 -12.94 -24.00
N GLY A 234 1.15 -11.67 -23.70
CA GLY A 234 0.14 -10.61 -23.76
C GLY A 234 -0.79 -10.56 -22.56
N GLN A 235 -0.46 -11.19 -21.43
CA GLN A 235 -1.27 -11.12 -20.20
C GLN A 235 -1.19 -9.73 -19.54
N PHE A 236 -0.06 -9.03 -19.68
CA PHE A 236 0.21 -7.72 -19.08
C PHE A 236 0.69 -6.71 -20.13
N LYS A 237 -0.17 -6.39 -21.10
CA LYS A 237 0.20 -5.59 -22.30
C LYS A 237 0.73 -4.18 -22.01
N HIS A 238 0.41 -3.64 -20.83
CA HIS A 238 0.75 -2.26 -20.47
C HIS A 238 1.73 -2.18 -19.30
N LEU A 239 2.23 -3.32 -18.82
CA LEU A 239 3.11 -3.37 -17.66
C LEU A 239 4.51 -2.89 -18.04
N ASP A 240 4.76 -1.62 -17.72
CA ASP A 240 6.02 -0.91 -17.86
C ASP A 240 5.96 0.40 -17.05
N PRO A 241 6.84 0.62 -16.05
CA PRO A 241 8.00 -0.19 -15.63
C PRO A 241 7.73 -1.23 -14.53
N ILE A 242 8.69 -2.14 -14.35
CA ILE A 242 8.84 -3.01 -13.17
C ILE A 242 10.08 -2.56 -12.38
N GLU A 243 9.87 -2.10 -11.15
CA GLU A 243 10.91 -1.61 -10.25
C GLU A 243 11.07 -2.52 -9.04
N ILE A 244 12.31 -2.80 -8.66
CA ILE A 244 12.65 -3.54 -7.44
C ILE A 244 13.39 -2.58 -6.51
N GLY A 245 12.86 -2.39 -5.30
CA GLY A 245 13.50 -1.60 -4.27
C GLY A 245 14.05 -2.47 -3.15
N TYR A 246 15.00 -1.94 -2.38
CA TYR A 246 15.43 -2.57 -1.13
C TYR A 246 14.64 -2.03 0.07
N VAL A 247 14.17 -2.93 0.93
CA VAL A 247 13.42 -2.57 2.14
C VAL A 247 14.28 -1.69 3.06
N GLY A 248 13.74 -0.54 3.45
CA GLY A 248 14.34 0.40 4.41
C GLY A 248 15.07 1.61 3.82
N VAL A 249 15.52 1.57 2.57
CA VAL A 249 16.16 2.72 1.93
C VAL A 249 15.19 3.42 0.97
N ASP A 250 14.59 2.66 0.08
CA ASP A 250 13.75 3.19 -0.99
C ASP A 250 12.30 3.47 -0.54
N GLU A 251 11.83 2.75 0.47
CA GLU A 251 10.47 2.86 1.04
C GLU A 251 10.25 4.20 1.77
N LEU A 252 11.33 4.85 2.22
CA LEU A 252 11.31 6.17 2.87
C LEU A 252 11.35 7.33 1.86
N ALA A 253 11.82 7.10 0.63
CA ALA A 253 11.95 8.15 -0.39
C ALA A 253 10.62 8.48 -1.10
N ASP A 254 9.62 7.62 -1.02
CA ASP A 254 8.28 7.76 -1.64
C ASP A 254 7.34 8.75 -0.89
N GLU A 255 7.87 9.61 -0.01
CA GLU A 255 7.10 10.53 0.84
C GLU A 255 6.34 11.62 0.04
N PRO A 256 5.01 11.77 0.22
CA PRO A 256 4.25 12.87 -0.37
C PRO A 256 4.60 14.20 0.32
N GLY A 257 5.57 14.91 -0.26
CA GLY A 257 6.17 16.14 0.29
C GLY A 257 7.68 16.23 0.03
N SER A 258 8.32 15.13 -0.38
CA SER A 258 9.65 15.18 -0.95
C SER A 258 9.52 15.49 -2.45
N GLU A 259 9.73 16.75 -2.84
CA GLU A 259 10.08 17.11 -4.22
C GLU A 259 11.54 16.72 -4.50
N ALA A 260 11.90 15.48 -4.14
CA ALA A 260 13.14 14.87 -4.54
C ALA A 260 12.76 13.84 -5.62
N GLU A 261 12.49 14.33 -6.83
CA GLU A 261 12.69 13.53 -8.03
C GLU A 261 14.18 13.21 -8.07
N ILE A 262 14.59 12.14 -7.38
CA ILE A 262 15.97 11.71 -7.46
C ILE A 262 16.11 10.78 -8.66
N PHE A 263 16.38 11.40 -9.81
CA PHE A 263 16.96 10.72 -10.96
C PHE A 263 18.39 10.33 -10.60
N TYR A 264 18.69 9.02 -10.60
CA TYR A 264 20.07 8.54 -10.60
C TYR A 264 20.37 7.82 -11.91
N ASP A 265 21.35 8.37 -12.61
CA ASP A 265 22.05 7.79 -13.76
C ASP A 265 23.46 7.39 -13.32
N LEU A 266 23.98 6.30 -13.92
CA LEU A 266 25.36 6.05 -14.39
C LEU A 266 25.98 4.67 -14.03
N ASN A 267 26.07 3.83 -15.08
CA ASN A 267 27.13 2.87 -15.47
C ASN A 267 27.29 1.47 -14.78
N GLY A 268 26.96 0.37 -15.50
CA GLY A 268 27.31 -1.04 -15.16
C GLY A 268 26.71 -2.15 -16.09
N VAL A 269 27.32 -3.34 -16.20
CA VAL A 269 27.27 -4.38 -17.29
C VAL A 269 26.00 -5.28 -17.42
N TRP A 270 25.83 -5.88 -18.61
CA TRP A 270 24.63 -6.43 -19.29
C TRP A 270 24.46 -7.97 -19.25
N TRP A 271 23.22 -8.45 -19.08
CA TRP A 271 22.82 -9.80 -19.50
C TRP A 271 21.67 -9.71 -20.50
N GLY A 272 21.92 -10.20 -21.72
CA GLY A 272 20.93 -10.22 -22.79
C GLY A 272 20.02 -11.44 -22.68
N LEU A 273 18.74 -11.19 -22.43
CA LEU A 273 17.64 -12.04 -22.87
C LEU A 273 16.76 -11.14 -23.72
N ASP A 274 16.98 -11.25 -25.02
CA ASP A 274 16.47 -10.39 -26.09
C ASP A 274 15.10 -9.76 -25.77
N SER A 275 15.16 -8.44 -25.46
CA SER A 275 14.07 -7.47 -25.26
C SER A 275 13.56 -7.15 -23.85
N TRP A 276 14.17 -7.62 -22.75
CA TRP A 276 13.70 -7.29 -21.38
C TRP A 276 14.81 -6.83 -20.44
N THR A 277 14.45 -5.91 -19.55
CA THR A 277 15.38 -5.07 -18.80
C THR A 277 14.71 -4.60 -17.47
N PHE A 278 15.11 -5.16 -16.29
CA PHE A 278 14.65 -4.86 -14.89
C PHE A 278 15.45 -3.87 -13.97
N SER A 279 14.86 -2.90 -13.23
CA SER A 279 15.61 -2.01 -12.28
C SER A 279 15.68 -2.36 -10.76
N VAL A 280 16.86 -2.35 -10.09
CA VAL A 280 17.18 -2.42 -8.62
C VAL A 280 18.12 -1.28 -8.13
N ASN A 281 17.64 -0.36 -7.27
CA ASN A 281 18.43 0.76 -6.71
C ASN A 281 19.21 0.42 -5.42
N ARG A 282 20.31 1.13 -5.15
CA ARG A 282 21.21 0.95 -3.97
C ARG A 282 21.68 2.24 -3.34
N TYR A 283 21.75 2.23 -2.02
CA TYR A 283 22.62 3.14 -1.26
C TYR A 283 23.67 2.36 -0.47
N SER A 284 24.88 2.90 -0.43
CA SER A 284 26.05 2.32 0.23
C SER A 284 26.47 3.13 1.45
N PHE A 285 26.56 2.48 2.61
CA PHE A 285 27.66 2.70 3.54
C PHE A 285 28.25 1.30 3.81
N TRP A 286 29.39 1.03 3.16
CA TRP A 286 30.15 -0.24 3.14
C TRP A 286 29.65 -1.34 2.18
N GLU A 287 30.41 -1.47 1.09
CA GLU A 287 30.62 -2.61 0.16
C GLU A 287 29.41 -3.30 -0.54
N ASP A 288 29.48 -3.28 -1.88
CA ASP A 288 29.24 -4.41 -2.82
C ASP A 288 27.83 -4.88 -3.27
N TRP A 289 27.44 -4.36 -4.47
CA TRP A 289 26.50 -4.80 -5.56
C TRP A 289 24.96 -4.59 -5.49
N HIS A 290 24.41 -3.82 -6.45
CA HIS A 290 22.98 -3.79 -6.88
C HIS A 290 22.86 -3.32 -8.35
N TYR A 291 21.72 -3.60 -9.00
CA TYR A 291 21.54 -3.70 -10.46
C TYR A 291 20.24 -3.04 -10.94
N SER A 292 20.25 -2.02 -11.83
CA SER A 292 19.01 -1.49 -12.45
C SER A 292 18.95 -1.45 -13.99
N ILE A 293 17.76 -1.62 -14.63
CA ILE A 293 17.55 -1.72 -16.09
C ILE A 293 16.18 -1.08 -16.57
N PHE A 294 16.08 -0.67 -17.85
CA PHE A 294 14.97 0.06 -18.53
C PHE A 294 14.52 -0.57 -19.86
N MET A 295 13.23 -0.47 -20.21
CA MET A 295 12.67 -0.84 -21.53
C MET A 295 13.21 -0.02 -22.71
#